data_AF-A0A1B9H3L1-F1
#
_entry.id   AF-A0A1B9H3L1-F1
#
_cell.length_a   1.000
_cell.length_b   1.000
_cell.length_c   1.000
_cell.angle_alpha   90.00
_cell.angle_beta   90.00
_cell.angle_gamma   90.00
#
_symmetry.space_group_name_H-M   'P 1'
#
loop_
_entity.id
_entity.type
_entity.pdbx_description
1 polymer ?
#
loop_
_entity_poly.entity_id
_entity_poly.type
_entity_poly.pdbx_seq_one_letter_code
_entity_poly.pdbx_strand_id
1 'polypeptide(L)'
;MLTGPPLLPHIAILTYATVIRCSRTTPLWEKEMVPAGESRNVGETALPFYCSLNFLIDHLIGPKEEEEGDPPHVPQWINCDIRTFDYSLLGQFQVIVADPPWDIHMSLPYGTMTDDEMRRLPLRSLQPDWGILALWVTGRAMELGRELFALWGYRRVDELVWVKTNQLGRLIRTGRTGHWLNHTCEHLLVALKLPAEHPKNAPIPWDTHPTLRRLRKGIDTDVVVAEVRETSRKPDEVYGVIERLAPHGRKLEMFGRKHNTRPGWLTLGNQLGDSQVAESDLHDRLAQK
;
A
#
# COMPACT_ATOMS: atom_id res chain seq x y z
N MET A 1 35.82 28.90 33.15
CA MET A 1 34.49 28.31 33.42
C MET A 1 33.62 28.59 32.20
N LEU A 2 33.47 27.61 31.30
CA LEU A 2 32.66 27.74 30.08
C LEU A 2 31.36 26.97 30.33
N THR A 3 30.24 27.68 30.38
CA THR A 3 28.90 27.11 30.50
C THR A 3 28.40 26.70 29.11
N GLY A 4 28.19 25.40 28.90
CA GLY A 4 27.59 24.85 27.69
C GLY A 4 26.08 25.15 27.57
N PRO A 5 25.47 24.92 26.39
CA PRO A 5 24.05 25.20 26.15
C PRO A 5 23.16 24.18 26.90
N PRO A 6 21.92 24.57 27.27
CA PRO A 6 21.03 23.69 28.02
C PRO A 6 20.50 22.54 27.14
N LEU A 7 20.51 21.34 27.71
CA LEU A 7 19.90 20.14 27.16
C LEU A 7 18.38 20.33 27.02
N LEU A 8 17.86 20.12 25.81
CA LEU A 8 16.42 20.02 25.57
C LEU A 8 15.84 18.83 26.36
N PRO A 9 14.67 18.95 27.00
CA PRO A 9 14.06 17.84 27.70
C PRO A 9 13.63 16.76 26.71
N HIS A 10 14.00 15.53 27.01
CA HIS A 10 13.55 14.30 26.35
C HIS A 10 12.03 14.32 26.17
N ILE A 11 11.57 14.53 24.94
CA ILE A 11 10.24 14.09 24.52
C ILE A 11 10.32 12.57 24.54
N ALA A 12 9.76 11.97 25.59
CA ALA A 12 9.47 10.55 25.62
C ALA A 12 8.48 10.28 24.49
N ILE A 13 8.99 9.83 23.33
CA ILE A 13 8.18 9.21 22.30
C ILE A 13 7.66 7.93 22.94
N LEU A 14 6.43 7.97 23.45
CA LEU A 14 5.66 6.78 23.74
C LEU A 14 5.45 6.09 22.38
N THR A 15 6.31 5.13 22.07
CA THR A 15 6.10 4.17 20.98
C THR A 15 4.90 3.31 21.34
N TYR A 16 3.71 3.83 21.07
CA TYR A 16 2.55 2.97 20.84
C TYR A 16 2.83 2.22 19.55
N ALA A 17 3.24 0.95 19.67
CA ALA A 17 3.15 0.00 18.59
C ALA A 17 1.66 -0.20 18.27
N THR A 18 1.11 0.70 17.46
CA THR A 18 -0.19 0.53 16.85
C THR A 18 -0.01 -0.55 15.80
N VAL A 19 -0.07 -1.82 16.22
CA VAL A 19 -0.52 -2.88 15.31
C VAL A 19 -1.89 -2.41 14.87
N ILE A 20 -2.04 -2.05 13.58
CA ILE A 20 -3.31 -1.58 13.03
C ILE A 20 -4.35 -2.67 13.30
N ARG A 21 -5.14 -2.48 14.36
CA ARG A 21 -6.22 -3.37 14.77
C ARG A 21 -7.49 -2.54 14.66
N CYS A 22 -8.04 -2.55 13.47
CA CYS A 22 -9.22 -1.79 13.10
C CYS A 22 -10.46 -2.69 13.21
N SER A 23 -10.84 -3.11 14.42
CA SER A 23 -12.12 -3.79 14.65
C SER A 23 -13.20 -2.76 15.01
N ARG A 24 -14.37 -2.84 14.36
CA ARG A 24 -15.59 -2.06 14.71
C ARG A 24 -16.22 -2.46 16.07
N THR A 25 -15.52 -3.23 16.86
CA THR A 25 -15.93 -3.67 18.19
C THR A 25 -14.84 -3.29 19.18
N THR A 26 -15.25 -2.57 20.21
CA THR A 26 -14.44 -2.18 21.37
C THR A 26 -13.56 -3.37 21.83
N PRO A 27 -12.24 -3.21 21.88
CA PRO A 27 -11.37 -4.29 22.30
C PRO A 27 -11.51 -4.57 23.81
N LEU A 28 -11.56 -5.85 24.17
CA LEU A 28 -11.75 -6.36 25.54
C LEU A 28 -10.70 -5.91 26.59
N TRP A 29 -9.65 -5.20 26.20
CA TRP A 29 -8.65 -4.68 27.15
C TRP A 29 -9.13 -3.45 27.94
N GLU A 30 -10.23 -2.82 27.52
CA GLU A 30 -10.83 -1.65 28.19
C GLU A 30 -11.39 -1.97 29.59
N LYS A 31 -11.48 -3.26 29.97
CA LYS A 31 -11.99 -3.69 31.28
C LYS A 31 -10.96 -3.83 32.39
N GLU A 32 -9.65 -3.76 32.10
CA GLU A 32 -8.61 -4.05 33.11
C GLU A 32 -7.75 -2.85 33.55
N MET A 33 -8.07 -1.63 33.11
CA MET A 33 -7.33 -0.42 33.54
C MET A 33 -8.24 0.67 34.11
N VAL A 34 -9.04 0.33 35.11
CA VAL A 34 -9.69 1.31 36.00
C VAL A 34 -9.12 1.13 37.40
N PRO A 35 -8.39 2.12 37.96
CA PRO A 35 -8.06 2.12 39.38
C PRO A 35 -9.36 2.11 40.19
N ALA A 36 -9.43 1.28 41.23
CA ALA A 36 -10.61 1.18 42.07
C ALA A 36 -10.95 2.55 42.69
N GLY A 37 -12.10 3.10 42.29
CA GLY A 37 -12.74 4.23 42.94
C GLY A 37 -12.77 5.53 42.13
N GLU A 38 -13.65 5.60 41.13
CA GLU A 38 -14.39 6.83 40.80
C GLU A 38 -15.50 6.51 39.80
N SER A 39 -16.75 6.56 40.25
CA SER A 39 -17.93 6.46 39.38
C SER A 39 -18.29 7.85 38.85
N ARG A 40 -18.06 8.10 37.57
CA ARG A 40 -18.72 9.20 36.85
C ARG A 40 -19.69 8.63 35.83
N ASN A 41 -20.94 9.10 35.91
CA ASN A 41 -21.97 8.88 34.91
C ASN A 41 -21.49 9.44 33.57
N VAL A 42 -21.26 8.57 32.59
CA VAL A 42 -21.01 8.97 31.21
C VAL A 42 -22.32 8.85 30.46
N GLY A 43 -22.98 10.00 30.28
CA GLY A 43 -24.04 10.16 29.30
C GLY A 43 -23.48 10.02 27.89
N GLU A 44 -24.34 9.53 27.00
CA GLU A 44 -24.09 9.23 25.60
C GLU A 44 -23.45 10.39 24.83
N THR A 45 -22.20 10.22 24.41
CA THR A 45 -21.68 10.68 23.10
C THR A 45 -20.37 9.93 22.81
N ALA A 46 -20.47 8.68 22.38
CA ALA A 46 -19.33 7.96 21.82
C ALA A 46 -19.10 8.45 20.38
N LEU A 47 -18.27 9.48 20.22
CA LEU A 47 -17.63 9.71 18.92
C LEU A 47 -16.70 8.52 18.66
N PRO A 48 -16.81 7.81 17.53
CA PRO A 48 -16.01 6.61 17.28
C PRO A 48 -14.52 6.95 17.26
N PHE A 49 -13.70 6.19 18.00
CA PHE A 49 -12.24 6.31 18.13
C PHE A 49 -11.48 6.35 16.77
N TYR A 50 -12.13 5.92 15.69
CA TYR A 50 -11.63 6.06 14.32
C TYR A 50 -11.46 7.52 13.88
N CYS A 51 -12.36 8.41 14.31
CA CYS A 51 -12.30 9.82 13.96
C CYS A 51 -11.16 10.53 14.69
N SER A 52 -10.86 10.12 15.93
CA SER A 52 -9.76 10.69 16.72
C SER A 52 -8.38 10.22 16.25
N LEU A 53 -8.23 8.97 15.78
CA LEU A 53 -6.94 8.49 15.26
C LEU A 53 -6.57 9.15 13.93
N ASN A 54 -7.53 9.28 12.99
CA ASN A 54 -7.31 10.01 11.75
C ASN A 54 -7.02 11.49 12.03
N PHE A 55 -7.72 12.12 12.97
CA PHE A 55 -7.43 13.50 13.38
C PHE A 55 -6.02 13.66 13.96
N LEU A 56 -5.55 12.72 14.80
CA LEU A 56 -4.20 12.75 15.35
C LEU A 56 -3.14 12.52 14.26
N ILE A 57 -3.40 11.60 13.34
CA ILE A 57 -2.55 11.32 12.19
C ILE A 57 -2.47 12.55 11.29
N ASP A 58 -3.60 13.17 10.94
CA ASP A 58 -3.67 14.39 10.14
C ASP A 58 -2.95 15.56 10.83
N HIS A 59 -3.07 15.67 12.16
CA HIS A 59 -2.34 16.66 12.96
C HIS A 59 -0.83 16.42 12.96
N LEU A 60 -0.38 15.17 13.03
CA LEU A 60 1.04 14.80 12.96
C LEU A 60 1.61 14.94 11.53
N ILE A 61 0.77 14.74 10.53
CA ILE A 61 1.10 14.81 9.10
C ILE A 61 1.26 16.26 8.63
N GLY A 62 0.63 17.22 9.32
CA GLY A 62 0.62 18.63 8.93
C GLY A 62 -0.35 18.90 7.77
N PRO A 63 -0.61 20.18 7.44
CA PRO A 63 -1.52 20.54 6.35
C PRO A 63 -1.02 19.97 5.01
N LYS A 64 -1.96 19.55 4.16
CA LYS A 64 -1.69 19.15 2.77
C LYS A 64 -1.22 20.41 2.03
N GLU A 65 0.05 20.49 1.63
CA GLU A 65 0.53 21.57 0.77
C GLU A 65 -0.20 21.49 -0.59
N GLU A 66 -0.77 22.61 -1.04
CA GLU A 66 -1.43 22.72 -2.35
C GLU A 66 -0.34 22.72 -3.45
N GLU A 67 -0.22 21.60 -4.19
CA GLU A 67 0.63 21.49 -5.38
C GLU A 67 -0.21 21.53 -6.66
N GLU A 68 0.43 21.97 -7.75
CA GLU A 68 -0.16 22.06 -9.09
C GLU A 68 -0.50 20.65 -9.62
N GLY A 69 -1.81 20.37 -9.76
CA GLY A 69 -2.34 19.09 -10.25
C GLY A 69 -2.94 18.20 -9.16
N ASP A 70 -3.99 18.65 -8.47
CA ASP A 70 -4.70 17.83 -7.47
C ASP A 70 -5.21 16.54 -8.15
N PRO A 71 -4.94 15.35 -7.59
CA PRO A 71 -5.47 14.10 -8.10
C PRO A 71 -6.98 14.17 -8.32
N PRO A 72 -7.52 13.47 -9.34
CA PRO A 72 -8.96 13.43 -9.56
C PRO A 72 -9.70 12.99 -8.30
N HIS A 73 -10.67 13.81 -7.86
CA HIS A 73 -11.51 13.51 -6.69
C HIS A 73 -12.52 12.39 -6.94
N VAL A 74 -12.60 11.89 -8.17
CA VAL A 74 -13.42 10.74 -8.56
C VAL A 74 -12.52 9.53 -8.87
N PRO A 75 -12.96 8.30 -8.54
CA PRO A 75 -12.27 7.10 -9.00
C PRO A 75 -12.23 7.05 -10.53
N GLN A 76 -11.12 6.55 -11.08
CA GLN A 76 -10.97 6.32 -12.52
C GLN A 76 -10.28 5.00 -12.79
N TRP A 77 -10.62 4.37 -13.91
CA TRP A 77 -10.14 3.05 -14.28
C TRP A 77 -10.25 2.80 -15.79
N ILE A 78 -9.40 1.90 -16.28
CA ILE A 78 -9.43 1.42 -17.66
C ILE A 78 -9.62 -0.09 -17.62
N ASN A 79 -10.67 -0.56 -18.30
CA ASN A 79 -10.89 -1.98 -18.47
C ASN A 79 -10.07 -2.50 -19.66
N CYS A 80 -9.00 -3.23 -19.37
CA CYS A 80 -8.03 -3.69 -20.36
C CYS A 80 -7.37 -5.02 -19.93
N ASP A 81 -6.90 -5.79 -20.92
CA ASP A 81 -5.95 -6.87 -20.65
C ASP A 81 -4.53 -6.27 -20.48
N ILE A 82 -3.98 -6.42 -19.29
CA ILE A 82 -2.66 -5.91 -18.90
C ILE A 82 -1.55 -6.51 -19.77
N ARG A 83 -1.75 -7.71 -20.34
CA ARG A 83 -0.75 -8.35 -21.19
C ARG A 83 -0.54 -7.62 -22.53
N THR A 84 -1.58 -6.95 -23.03
CA THR A 84 -1.62 -6.40 -24.39
C THR A 84 -1.92 -4.91 -24.43
N PHE A 85 -2.22 -4.29 -23.28
CA PHE A 85 -2.49 -2.86 -23.17
C PHE A 85 -1.29 -2.02 -23.63
N ASP A 86 -1.56 -0.94 -24.36
CA ASP A 86 -0.51 -0.01 -24.77
C ASP A 86 -0.22 1.02 -23.68
N TYR A 87 0.84 0.72 -22.92
CA TYR A 87 1.32 1.55 -21.84
C TYR A 87 1.88 2.91 -22.26
N SER A 88 2.20 3.13 -23.54
CA SER A 88 2.67 4.44 -24.02
C SER A 88 1.61 5.54 -23.93
N LEU A 89 0.34 5.15 -23.84
CA LEU A 89 -0.79 6.06 -23.60
C LEU A 89 -0.79 6.63 -22.17
N LEU A 90 -0.07 5.98 -21.26
CA LEU A 90 0.04 6.39 -19.88
C LEU A 90 1.29 7.25 -19.66
N GLY A 91 1.16 8.25 -18.80
CA GLY A 91 2.32 8.89 -18.18
C GLY A 91 2.95 8.03 -17.10
N GLN A 92 3.94 8.58 -16.41
CA GLN A 92 4.60 7.90 -15.29
C GLN A 92 3.80 8.03 -13.98
N PHE A 93 4.00 7.06 -13.09
CA PHE A 93 3.37 6.97 -11.78
C PHE A 93 4.44 6.89 -10.70
N GLN A 94 4.34 7.79 -9.71
CA GLN A 94 5.23 7.79 -8.56
C GLN A 94 5.06 6.52 -7.72
N VAL A 95 3.84 5.96 -7.69
CA VAL A 95 3.50 4.74 -6.96
C VAL A 95 2.76 3.78 -7.89
N ILE A 96 3.18 2.51 -7.89
CA ILE A 96 2.45 1.40 -8.50
C ILE A 96 2.18 0.36 -7.42
N VAL A 97 0.93 -0.06 -7.29
CA VAL A 97 0.52 -1.26 -6.55
C VAL A 97 0.10 -2.30 -7.58
N ALA A 98 0.59 -3.54 -7.44
CA ALA A 98 0.25 -4.62 -8.35
C ALA A 98 -0.12 -5.90 -7.58
N ASP A 99 -1.27 -6.49 -7.90
CA ASP A 99 -1.72 -7.81 -7.43
C ASP A 99 -1.90 -8.79 -8.60
N PRO A 100 -0.80 -9.22 -9.26
CA PRO A 100 -0.90 -10.07 -10.44
C PRO A 100 -1.50 -11.44 -10.11
N PRO A 101 -2.24 -12.05 -11.05
CA PRO A 101 -2.82 -13.37 -10.86
C PRO A 101 -1.75 -14.45 -11.05
N TRP A 102 -0.89 -14.64 -10.04
CA TRP A 102 0.22 -15.60 -10.07
C TRP A 102 -0.24 -17.00 -10.46
N ASP A 103 0.48 -17.65 -11.40
CA ASP A 103 0.35 -19.08 -11.59
C ASP A 103 0.94 -19.81 -10.37
N ILE A 104 0.08 -20.44 -9.58
CA ILE A 104 0.48 -21.23 -8.41
C ILE A 104 0.39 -22.74 -8.68
N HIS A 105 0.25 -23.14 -9.95
CA HIS A 105 0.07 -24.54 -10.37
C HIS A 105 -1.16 -25.20 -9.73
N MET A 106 -2.23 -24.43 -9.57
CA MET A 106 -3.53 -24.90 -9.12
C MET A 106 -4.62 -24.39 -10.05
N SER A 107 -5.72 -25.14 -10.15
CA SER A 107 -6.92 -24.66 -10.86
C SER A 107 -7.56 -23.52 -10.07
N LEU A 108 -7.61 -22.34 -10.67
CA LEU A 108 -8.20 -21.14 -10.09
C LEU A 108 -9.41 -20.69 -10.92
N PRO A 109 -10.41 -20.03 -10.30
CA PRO A 109 -11.61 -19.59 -11.01
C PRO A 109 -11.37 -18.35 -11.89
N TYR A 110 -10.12 -18.03 -12.22
CA TYR A 110 -9.69 -16.91 -13.05
C TYR A 110 -8.41 -17.27 -13.79
N GLY A 111 -8.14 -16.58 -14.90
CA GLY A 111 -6.91 -16.77 -15.68
C GLY A 111 -5.68 -16.27 -14.91
N THR A 112 -4.63 -17.08 -14.89
CA THR A 112 -3.34 -16.73 -14.29
C THR A 112 -2.40 -16.11 -15.32
N MET A 113 -1.33 -15.51 -14.85
CA MET A 113 -0.24 -15.00 -15.67
C MET A 113 0.98 -15.92 -15.51
N THR A 114 1.56 -16.31 -16.63
CA THR A 114 2.80 -17.10 -16.63
C THR A 114 3.99 -16.24 -16.20
N ASP A 115 5.04 -16.87 -15.69
CA ASP A 115 6.25 -16.14 -15.27
C ASP A 115 6.86 -15.33 -16.44
N ASP A 116 6.78 -15.84 -17.67
CA ASP A 116 7.28 -15.14 -18.87
C ASP A 116 6.42 -13.93 -19.26
N GLU A 117 5.09 -14.03 -19.11
CA GLU A 117 4.21 -12.87 -19.25
C GLU A 117 4.55 -11.81 -18.20
N MET A 118 4.83 -12.22 -16.95
CA MET A 118 5.21 -11.30 -15.87
C MET A 118 6.50 -10.57 -16.21
N ARG A 119 7.53 -11.29 -16.68
CA ARG A 119 8.83 -10.70 -17.07
C ARG A 119 8.71 -9.65 -18.18
N ARG A 120 7.69 -9.75 -19.05
CA ARG A 120 7.47 -8.83 -20.18
C ARG A 120 6.77 -7.52 -19.81
N LEU A 121 6.25 -7.37 -18.59
CA LEU A 121 5.57 -6.14 -18.19
C LEU A 121 6.51 -4.92 -18.25
N PRO A 122 6.10 -3.80 -18.86
CA PRO A 122 6.95 -2.62 -19.02
C PRO A 122 6.97 -1.72 -17.78
N LEU A 123 7.09 -2.28 -16.58
CA LEU A 123 7.04 -1.51 -15.33
C LEU A 123 8.11 -0.42 -15.25
N ARG A 124 9.29 -0.66 -15.84
CA ARG A 124 10.38 0.31 -15.86
C ARG A 124 10.02 1.63 -16.56
N SER A 125 9.22 1.61 -17.63
CA SER A 125 8.84 2.84 -18.34
C SER A 125 7.73 3.60 -17.62
N LEU A 126 6.92 2.91 -16.82
CA LEU A 126 5.76 3.47 -16.11
C LEU A 126 6.11 4.26 -14.85
N GLN A 127 7.36 4.31 -14.41
CA GLN A 127 7.75 5.03 -13.20
C GLN A 127 8.90 6.00 -13.44
N PRO A 128 8.93 7.15 -12.75
CA PRO A 128 10.12 7.96 -12.68
C PRO A 128 11.20 7.25 -11.84
N ASP A 129 12.42 7.73 -11.89
CA ASP A 129 13.45 7.30 -10.94
C ASP A 129 12.99 7.55 -9.50
N TRP A 130 13.32 6.64 -8.59
CA TRP A 130 12.83 6.62 -7.21
C TRP A 130 11.31 6.44 -7.06
N GLY A 131 10.62 5.97 -8.11
CA GLY A 131 9.25 5.48 -8.03
C GLY A 131 9.12 4.26 -7.11
N ILE A 132 7.99 4.14 -6.41
CA ILE A 132 7.69 3.03 -5.49
C ILE A 132 6.87 1.98 -6.23
N LEU A 133 7.31 0.74 -6.17
CA LEU A 133 6.54 -0.44 -6.60
C LEU A 133 6.22 -1.29 -5.38
N ALA A 134 4.93 -1.48 -5.10
CA ALA A 134 4.42 -2.40 -4.10
C ALA A 134 3.80 -3.61 -4.81
N LEU A 135 4.42 -4.77 -4.68
CA LEU A 135 4.04 -5.99 -5.39
C LEU A 135 3.53 -7.04 -4.40
N TRP A 136 2.27 -7.43 -4.54
CA TRP A 136 1.72 -8.56 -3.81
C TRP A 136 2.32 -9.86 -4.33
N VAL A 137 2.83 -10.68 -3.42
CA VAL A 137 3.34 -12.02 -3.73
C VAL A 137 2.69 -13.06 -2.84
N THR A 138 2.38 -14.20 -3.43
CA THR A 138 2.07 -15.41 -2.65
C THR A 138 3.38 -16.01 -2.12
N GLY A 139 3.30 -16.89 -1.12
CA GLY A 139 4.48 -17.59 -0.60
C GLY A 139 5.29 -18.34 -1.68
N ARG A 140 4.65 -18.80 -2.77
CA ARG A 140 5.31 -19.43 -3.92
C ARG A 140 6.00 -18.43 -4.85
N ALA A 141 5.46 -17.22 -4.95
CA ALA A 141 5.93 -16.19 -5.88
C ALA A 141 6.96 -15.24 -5.28
N MET A 142 7.40 -15.46 -4.03
CA MET A 142 8.33 -14.56 -3.33
C MET A 142 9.69 -14.46 -4.03
N GLU A 143 10.28 -15.59 -4.42
CA GLU A 143 11.56 -15.64 -5.12
C GLU A 143 11.46 -15.00 -6.51
N LEU A 144 10.40 -15.34 -7.25
CA LEU A 144 10.11 -14.73 -8.55
C LEU A 144 9.89 -13.22 -8.43
N GLY A 145 9.17 -12.74 -7.43
CA GLY A 145 8.97 -11.30 -7.20
C GLY A 145 10.28 -10.54 -7.00
N ARG A 146 11.26 -11.15 -6.29
CA ARG A 146 12.60 -10.57 -6.12
C ARG A 146 13.41 -10.59 -7.42
N GLU A 147 13.29 -11.65 -8.22
CA GLU A 147 13.88 -11.72 -9.57
C GLU A 147 13.31 -10.61 -10.47
N LEU A 148 11.98 -10.43 -10.46
CA LEU A 148 11.29 -9.43 -11.26
C LEU A 148 11.72 -8.01 -10.89
N PHE A 149 11.92 -7.70 -9.60
CA PHE A 149 12.50 -6.42 -9.21
C PHE A 149 13.87 -6.20 -9.83
N ALA A 150 14.76 -7.20 -9.78
CA ALA A 150 16.08 -7.07 -10.39
C ALA A 150 16.00 -6.87 -11.92
N LEU A 151 15.09 -7.58 -12.59
CA LEU A 151 14.83 -7.46 -14.03
C LEU A 151 14.30 -6.08 -14.40
N TRP A 152 13.34 -5.56 -13.64
CA TRP A 152 12.70 -4.27 -13.93
C TRP A 152 13.53 -3.06 -13.48
N GLY A 153 14.65 -3.25 -12.77
CA GLY A 153 15.54 -2.18 -12.31
C GLY A 153 15.16 -1.59 -10.95
N TYR A 154 14.58 -2.39 -10.08
CA TYR A 154 14.14 -2.01 -8.74
C TYR A 154 15.02 -2.61 -7.66
N ARG A 155 15.17 -1.89 -6.55
CA ARG A 155 15.75 -2.42 -5.32
C ARG A 155 14.65 -2.60 -4.29
N ARG A 156 14.48 -3.81 -3.77
CA ARG A 156 13.62 -4.06 -2.61
C ARG A 156 14.14 -3.25 -1.42
N VAL A 157 13.25 -2.49 -0.78
CA VAL A 157 13.57 -1.66 0.38
C VAL A 157 12.79 -2.06 1.63
N ASP A 158 11.61 -2.65 1.46
CA ASP A 158 10.76 -3.04 2.58
C ASP A 158 9.86 -4.23 2.23
N GLU A 159 9.10 -4.70 3.21
CA GLU A 159 8.10 -5.76 3.10
C GLU A 159 6.97 -5.51 4.09
N LEU A 160 5.76 -5.30 3.59
CA LEU A 160 4.55 -5.23 4.41
C LEU A 160 3.88 -6.60 4.46
N VAL A 161 3.55 -7.07 5.66
CA VAL A 161 2.89 -8.36 5.87
C VAL A 161 1.43 -8.15 6.25
N TRP A 162 0.52 -8.71 5.46
CA TRP A 162 -0.88 -8.82 5.84
C TRP A 162 -1.08 -10.10 6.66
N VAL A 163 -1.38 -9.94 7.95
CA VAL A 163 -1.81 -11.02 8.84
C VAL A 163 -3.33 -11.18 8.75
N LYS A 164 -3.75 -12.38 8.36
CA LYS A 164 -5.15 -12.71 8.08
C LYS A 164 -5.89 -13.14 9.33
N THR A 165 -6.93 -12.39 9.67
CA THR A 165 -7.85 -12.76 10.74
C THR A 165 -9.21 -13.19 10.21
N ASN A 166 -9.93 -13.99 10.99
CA ASN A 166 -11.35 -14.23 10.79
C ASN A 166 -12.20 -13.10 11.40
N GLN A 167 -13.51 -13.20 11.23
CA GLN A 167 -14.52 -12.29 11.82
C GLN A 167 -14.43 -12.15 13.35
N LEU A 168 -13.82 -13.11 14.03
CA LEU A 168 -13.61 -13.10 15.48
C LEU A 168 -12.24 -12.53 15.87
N GLY A 169 -11.48 -11.98 14.92
CA GLY A 169 -10.14 -11.42 15.16
C GLY A 169 -9.06 -12.45 15.48
N ARG A 170 -9.29 -13.74 15.16
CA ARG A 170 -8.33 -14.84 15.36
C ARG A 170 -7.62 -15.17 14.06
N LEU A 171 -6.39 -15.67 14.15
CA LEU A 171 -5.64 -16.16 12.98
C LEU A 171 -6.40 -17.27 12.27
N ILE A 172 -6.42 -17.21 10.94
CA ILE A 172 -7.07 -18.21 10.11
C ILE A 172 -6.23 -19.49 10.08
N ARG A 173 -6.81 -20.62 10.47
CA ARG A 173 -6.14 -21.94 10.45
C ARG A 173 -7.10 -23.00 9.91
N THR A 174 -7.31 -23.01 8.60
CA THR A 174 -8.31 -23.89 7.96
C THR A 174 -7.76 -25.24 7.53
N GLY A 175 -6.43 -25.43 7.53
CA GLY A 175 -5.76 -26.60 6.96
C GLY A 175 -5.81 -26.66 5.43
N ARG A 176 -6.37 -25.62 4.77
CA ARG A 176 -6.58 -25.60 3.31
C ARG A 176 -5.49 -24.84 2.55
N THR A 177 -4.64 -24.09 3.25
CA THR A 177 -3.63 -23.23 2.64
C THR A 177 -2.26 -23.54 3.22
N GLY A 178 -1.27 -23.69 2.34
CA GLY A 178 0.07 -24.16 2.67
C GLY A 178 0.21 -25.68 2.70
N HIS A 179 1.44 -26.17 2.49
CA HIS A 179 1.76 -27.61 2.46
C HIS A 179 2.34 -28.12 3.77
N TRP A 180 3.21 -27.32 4.40
CA TRP A 180 3.88 -27.65 5.65
C TRP A 180 3.25 -26.97 6.86
N LEU A 181 2.84 -25.71 6.69
CA LEU A 181 2.23 -24.87 7.72
C LEU A 181 0.98 -24.19 7.15
N ASN A 182 0.05 -23.80 8.03
CA ASN A 182 -1.10 -23.00 7.62
C ASN A 182 -0.63 -21.60 7.20
N HIS A 183 -0.89 -21.22 5.96
CA HIS A 183 -0.55 -19.88 5.47
C HIS A 183 -1.55 -18.86 6.03
N THR A 184 -1.10 -18.06 6.99
CA THR A 184 -1.92 -17.06 7.71
C THR A 184 -1.59 -15.63 7.32
N CYS A 185 -0.68 -15.43 6.37
CA CYS A 185 -0.30 -14.13 5.88
C CYS A 185 -0.10 -14.10 4.36
N GLU A 186 -0.04 -12.88 3.82
CA GLU A 186 0.43 -12.57 2.47
C GLU A 186 1.42 -11.41 2.54
N HIS A 187 2.30 -11.32 1.55
CA HIS A 187 3.43 -10.39 1.56
C HIS A 187 3.26 -9.36 0.45
N LEU A 188 3.46 -8.08 0.78
CA LEU A 188 3.54 -6.97 -0.13
C LEU A 188 4.99 -6.48 -0.14
N LEU A 189 5.74 -6.88 -1.16
CA LEU A 189 7.13 -6.46 -1.30
C LEU A 189 7.17 -5.01 -1.77
N VAL A 190 7.95 -4.16 -1.10
CA VAL A 190 8.10 -2.75 -1.45
C VAL A 190 9.48 -2.51 -2.03
N ALA A 191 9.53 -1.89 -3.20
CA ALA A 191 10.77 -1.61 -3.92
C ALA A 191 10.80 -0.20 -4.49
N LEU A 192 12.01 0.32 -4.68
CA LEU A 192 12.27 1.60 -5.33
C LEU A 192 12.93 1.39 -6.69
N LYS A 193 12.42 2.09 -7.71
CA LYS A 193 13.07 2.15 -9.01
C LYS A 193 14.41 2.87 -8.87
N LEU A 194 15.49 2.24 -9.31
CA LEU A 194 16.80 2.87 -9.32
C LEU A 194 17.01 3.66 -10.63
N PRO A 195 17.64 4.84 -10.56
CA PRO A 195 18.24 5.46 -11.75
C PRO A 195 19.17 4.49 -12.47
N ALA A 196 19.22 4.57 -13.80
CA ALA A 196 20.05 3.65 -14.61
C ALA A 196 21.53 3.69 -14.22
N GLU A 197 22.03 4.89 -13.88
CA GLU A 197 23.42 5.13 -13.48
C GLU A 197 23.67 4.86 -11.98
N HIS A 198 22.63 4.57 -11.19
CA HIS A 198 22.80 4.35 -9.75
C HIS A 198 23.44 2.99 -9.49
N PRO A 199 24.61 2.92 -8.83
CA PRO A 199 25.27 1.64 -8.59
C PRO A 199 24.41 0.70 -7.72
N LYS A 200 24.32 -0.57 -8.11
CA LYS A 200 23.47 -1.58 -7.44
C LYS A 200 23.71 -1.71 -5.92
N ASN A 201 24.94 -1.44 -5.46
CA ASN A 201 25.32 -1.53 -4.06
C ASN A 201 25.52 -0.17 -3.38
N ALA A 202 25.33 0.95 -4.10
CA ALA A 202 25.44 2.28 -3.50
C ALA A 202 24.25 2.56 -2.58
N PRO A 203 24.46 3.26 -1.45
CA PRO A 203 23.37 3.64 -0.55
C PRO A 203 22.31 4.48 -1.29
N ILE A 204 21.07 4.36 -0.86
CA ILE A 204 19.97 5.18 -1.38
C ILE A 204 20.08 6.58 -0.73
N PRO A 205 20.03 7.68 -1.50
CA PRO A 205 20.18 9.05 -1.01
C PRO A 205 18.90 9.57 -0.33
N TRP A 206 18.44 8.88 0.72
CA TRP A 206 17.16 9.13 1.40
C TRP A 206 16.96 10.58 1.83
N ASP A 207 18.01 11.22 2.33
CA ASP A 207 17.97 12.54 2.95
C ASP A 207 18.44 13.67 2.04
N THR A 208 19.02 13.35 0.89
CA THR A 208 19.60 14.34 -0.04
C THR A 208 18.81 14.47 -1.33
N HIS A 209 18.12 13.41 -1.79
CA HIS A 209 17.32 13.48 -3.02
C HIS A 209 15.93 14.09 -2.77
N PRO A 210 15.51 15.14 -3.51
CA PRO A 210 14.23 15.82 -3.29
C PRO A 210 13.01 14.89 -3.26
N THR A 211 12.89 13.98 -4.24
CA THR A 211 11.79 12.99 -4.30
C THR A 211 11.74 12.08 -3.06
N LEU A 212 12.90 11.62 -2.57
CA LEU A 212 12.98 10.69 -1.44
C LEU A 212 12.75 11.38 -0.09
N ARG A 213 13.11 12.67 0.02
CA ARG A 213 12.82 13.50 1.19
C ARG A 213 11.33 13.76 1.40
N ARG A 214 10.55 13.81 0.30
CA ARG A 214 9.09 13.99 0.34
C ARG A 214 8.33 12.74 0.80
N LEU A 215 8.98 11.58 0.87
CA LEU A 215 8.39 10.36 1.41
C LEU A 215 8.34 10.41 2.94
N ARG A 216 7.17 10.10 3.51
CA ARG A 216 6.95 10.08 4.95
C ARG A 216 7.30 8.71 5.55
N LYS A 217 8.59 8.47 5.70
CA LYS A 217 9.15 7.21 6.21
C LYS A 217 8.95 7.10 7.73
N GLY A 218 8.67 5.88 8.22
CA GLY A 218 8.59 5.59 9.66
C GLY A 218 7.29 6.01 10.36
N ILE A 219 6.24 6.40 9.61
CA ILE A 219 4.92 6.70 10.18
C ILE A 219 4.12 5.42 10.47
N ASP A 220 4.07 4.51 9.50
CA ASP A 220 3.29 3.27 9.59
C ASP A 220 4.17 2.07 9.93
N THR A 221 3.53 1.02 10.44
CA THR A 221 4.15 -0.29 10.66
C THR A 221 4.13 -1.15 9.41
N ASP A 222 5.07 -2.08 9.33
CA ASP A 222 5.21 -3.10 8.28
C ASP A 222 4.20 -4.27 8.42
N VAL A 223 3.22 -4.18 9.34
CA VAL A 223 2.19 -5.21 9.54
C VAL A 223 0.80 -4.62 9.45
N VAL A 224 -0.06 -5.25 8.65
CA VAL A 224 -1.50 -5.00 8.61
C VAL A 224 -2.23 -6.23 9.14
N VAL A 225 -3.03 -6.08 10.19
CA VAL A 225 -3.89 -7.15 10.71
C VAL A 225 -5.31 -6.88 10.24
N ALA A 226 -5.80 -7.67 9.31
CA ALA A 226 -7.10 -7.43 8.69
C ALA A 226 -7.86 -8.72 8.37
N GLU A 227 -9.19 -8.61 8.36
CA GLU A 227 -10.08 -9.72 8.07
C GLU A 227 -9.99 -10.15 6.60
N VAL A 228 -10.03 -11.47 6.36
CA VAL A 228 -10.17 -12.01 5.00
C VAL A 228 -11.59 -11.80 4.51
N ARG A 229 -11.70 -11.28 3.29
CA ARG A 229 -12.97 -10.97 2.61
C ARG A 229 -13.19 -11.92 1.44
N GLU A 230 -13.66 -11.40 0.31
CA GLU A 230 -13.84 -12.19 -0.91
C GLU A 230 -12.51 -12.80 -1.39
N THR A 231 -12.61 -13.90 -2.15
CA THR A 231 -11.44 -14.63 -2.65
C THR A 231 -10.44 -13.70 -3.34
N SER A 232 -9.19 -13.76 -2.87
CA SER A 232 -8.06 -12.96 -3.38
C SER A 232 -8.14 -11.46 -3.14
N ARG A 233 -9.15 -10.94 -2.42
CA ARG A 233 -9.22 -9.51 -2.08
C ARG A 233 -8.25 -9.17 -0.95
N LYS A 234 -7.30 -8.29 -1.26
CA LYS A 234 -6.33 -7.72 -0.33
C LYS A 234 -6.98 -6.69 0.61
N PRO A 235 -6.38 -6.38 1.78
CA PRO A 235 -6.93 -5.40 2.73
C PRO A 235 -6.90 -3.97 2.17
N ASP A 236 -7.96 -3.20 2.40
CA ASP A 236 -8.05 -1.81 1.90
C ASP A 236 -7.13 -0.86 2.69
N GLU A 237 -6.72 -1.27 3.88
CA GLU A 237 -5.83 -0.56 4.80
C GLU A 237 -4.47 -0.27 4.19
N VAL A 238 -3.99 -1.13 3.30
CA VAL A 238 -2.69 -1.01 2.63
C VAL A 238 -2.60 0.27 1.79
N TYR A 239 -3.70 0.69 1.17
CA TYR A 239 -3.71 1.93 0.41
C TYR A 239 -3.51 3.15 1.31
N GLY A 240 -4.08 3.15 2.51
CA GLY A 240 -3.86 4.24 3.48
C GLY A 240 -2.40 4.33 3.93
N VAL A 241 -1.74 3.18 4.13
CA VAL A 241 -0.30 3.13 4.41
C VAL A 241 0.51 3.72 3.25
N ILE A 242 0.19 3.33 2.02
CA ILE A 242 0.90 3.80 0.83
C ILE A 242 0.66 5.29 0.56
N GLU A 243 -0.56 5.78 0.74
CA GLU A 243 -0.93 7.19 0.59
C GLU A 243 -0.25 8.06 1.65
N ARG A 244 -0.09 7.56 2.89
CA ARG A 244 0.69 8.26 3.91
C ARG A 244 2.18 8.25 3.61
N LEU A 245 2.74 7.13 3.15
CA LEU A 245 4.15 7.01 2.76
C LEU A 245 4.50 7.94 1.59
N ALA A 246 3.64 7.99 0.57
CA ALA A 246 3.80 8.75 -0.66
C ALA A 246 2.57 9.64 -0.92
N PRO A 247 2.43 10.75 -0.19
CA PRO A 247 1.27 11.63 -0.30
C PRO A 247 1.14 12.26 -1.70
N HIS A 248 2.27 12.55 -2.34
CA HIS A 248 2.33 13.20 -3.64
C HIS A 248 2.49 12.21 -4.81
N GLY A 249 2.22 12.70 -6.02
CA GLY A 249 2.44 11.97 -7.27
C GLY A 249 1.31 11.02 -7.67
N ARG A 250 1.26 10.73 -8.97
CA ARG A 250 0.28 9.84 -9.60
C ARG A 250 0.44 8.40 -9.10
N LYS A 251 -0.68 7.73 -8.86
CA LYS A 251 -0.73 6.36 -8.30
C LYS A 251 -1.48 5.43 -9.25
N LEU A 252 -0.94 4.23 -9.44
CA LEU A 252 -1.50 3.21 -10.32
C LEU A 252 -1.78 1.93 -9.54
N GLU A 253 -3.00 1.40 -9.67
CA GLU A 253 -3.36 0.05 -9.27
C GLU A 253 -3.37 -0.83 -10.53
N MET A 254 -2.52 -1.85 -10.57
CA MET A 254 -2.48 -2.84 -11.64
C MET A 254 -3.13 -4.14 -11.17
N PHE A 255 -3.88 -4.77 -12.08
CA PHE A 255 -4.67 -5.99 -11.84
C PHE A 255 -5.88 -5.77 -10.93
N GLY A 256 -6.32 -4.51 -10.81
CA GLY A 256 -7.42 -4.13 -9.95
C GLY A 256 -8.79 -4.54 -10.49
N ARG A 257 -9.74 -4.69 -9.57
CA ARG A 257 -11.17 -4.86 -9.81
C ARG A 257 -11.93 -3.63 -9.30
N LYS A 258 -13.25 -3.61 -9.47
CA LYS A 258 -14.10 -2.50 -9.02
C LYS A 258 -13.92 -2.12 -7.55
N HIS A 259 -13.61 -3.06 -6.66
CA HIS A 259 -13.40 -2.76 -5.24
C HIS A 259 -12.05 -2.07 -4.94
N ASN A 260 -11.11 -2.06 -5.88
CA ASN A 260 -9.83 -1.36 -5.74
C ASN A 260 -9.93 0.12 -6.14
N THR A 261 -10.94 0.50 -6.92
CA THR A 261 -11.06 1.86 -7.46
C THR A 261 -11.25 2.87 -6.32
N ARG A 262 -10.55 3.99 -6.42
CA ARG A 262 -10.53 5.05 -5.40
C ARG A 262 -10.08 6.38 -5.99
N PRO A 263 -10.49 7.52 -5.42
CA PRO A 263 -10.01 8.83 -5.85
C PRO A 263 -8.48 8.91 -5.79
N GLY A 264 -7.88 9.62 -6.74
CA GLY A 264 -6.43 9.79 -6.85
C GLY A 264 -5.62 8.58 -7.32
N TRP A 265 -6.29 7.49 -7.70
CA TRP A 265 -5.66 6.33 -8.32
C TRP A 265 -6.23 6.08 -9.72
N LEU A 266 -5.36 5.68 -10.64
CA LEU A 266 -5.79 5.02 -11.88
C LEU A 266 -5.78 3.51 -11.65
N THR A 267 -6.88 2.82 -11.95
CA THR A 267 -6.95 1.36 -11.85
C THR A 267 -6.98 0.70 -13.22
N LEU A 268 -6.10 -0.27 -13.46
CA LEU A 268 -6.07 -1.10 -14.66
C LEU A 268 -6.42 -2.55 -14.33
N GLY A 269 -7.25 -3.17 -15.16
CA GLY A 269 -7.65 -4.57 -15.00
C GLY A 269 -8.73 -4.97 -15.99
N ASN A 270 -8.99 -6.27 -16.12
CA ASN A 270 -9.94 -6.80 -17.11
C ASN A 270 -11.33 -7.12 -16.52
N GLN A 271 -11.57 -6.75 -15.26
CA GLN A 271 -12.83 -6.98 -14.54
C GLN A 271 -13.41 -5.67 -14.00
N LEU A 272 -13.29 -4.60 -14.79
CA LEU A 272 -13.66 -3.24 -14.40
C LEU A 272 -14.90 -2.71 -15.14
N GLY A 273 -15.46 -3.44 -16.11
CA GLY A 273 -16.62 -2.99 -16.88
C GLY A 273 -16.29 -1.81 -17.80
N ASP A 274 -17.22 -0.91 -18.07
CA ASP A 274 -16.94 0.25 -18.93
C ASP A 274 -15.89 1.16 -18.30
N SER A 275 -14.89 1.56 -19.08
CA SER A 275 -13.81 2.44 -18.64
C SER A 275 -14.34 3.82 -18.24
N GLN A 276 -13.78 4.39 -17.17
CA GLN A 276 -14.10 5.73 -16.69
C GLN A 276 -12.79 6.46 -16.44
N VAL A 277 -12.49 7.46 -17.25
CA VAL A 277 -11.24 8.23 -17.17
C VAL A 277 -11.57 9.67 -16.82
N ALA A 278 -11.00 10.16 -15.72
CA ALA A 278 -11.23 11.52 -15.25
C ALA A 278 -10.14 12.50 -15.72
N GLU A 279 -8.92 12.00 -15.96
CA GLU A 279 -7.82 12.74 -16.57
C GLU A 279 -8.15 13.07 -18.04
N SER A 280 -8.36 14.36 -18.35
CA SER A 280 -8.79 14.80 -19.69
C SER A 280 -7.76 14.48 -20.77
N ASP A 281 -6.47 14.67 -20.48
CA ASP A 281 -5.39 14.35 -21.42
C ASP A 281 -5.29 12.84 -21.71
N LEU A 282 -5.53 11.99 -20.70
CA LEU A 282 -5.58 10.54 -20.87
C LEU A 282 -6.83 10.12 -21.64
N HIS A 283 -7.97 10.75 -21.37
CA HIS A 283 -9.20 10.52 -22.11
C HIS A 283 -9.01 10.80 -23.61
N ASP A 284 -8.40 11.95 -23.94
CA ASP A 284 -8.14 12.34 -25.33
C ASP A 284 -7.19 11.37 -26.04
N ARG A 285 -6.11 10.94 -25.36
CA ARG A 285 -5.17 9.94 -25.91
C ARG A 285 -5.85 8.58 -26.17
N LEU A 286 -6.80 8.19 -25.33
CA LEU A 286 -7.55 6.94 -25.49
C LEU A 286 -8.60 7.03 -26.60
N ALA A 287 -9.22 8.20 -26.80
CA ALA A 287 -10.24 8.41 -27.82
C ALA A 287 -9.67 8.51 -29.25
N GLN A 288 -8.38 8.84 -29.40
CA GLN A 288 -7.70 8.96 -30.70
C GLN A 288 -7.22 7.61 -31.28
N LYS A 289 -7.49 6.50 -30.60
CA LYS A 289 -7.08 5.14 -30.98
C LYS A 289 -8.26 4.29 -31.40
#